data_AF-A0AAW2AQ32-F1
#
_entry.id   AF-A0AAW2AQ32-F1
#
_cell.length_a   1.000
_cell.length_b   1.000
_cell.length_c   1.000
_cell.angle_alpha   90.00
_cell.angle_beta   90.00
_cell.angle_gamma   90.00
#
_symmetry.space_group_name_H-M   'P 1'
#
loop_
_entity.id
_entity.type
_entity.pdbx_description
1 polymer ?
#
loop_
_entity_poly.entity_id
_entity_poly.type
_entity_poly.pdbx_seq_one_letter_code
_entity_poly.pdbx_strand_id
1 'polypeptide(L)'
;MTSNLPISPNYSQLDENKSENKNAKGQYIFFLILILLLGTETFITAFLLYDFSEDIHRTRESGRDGGYPIHCLSTDVTLPADQAGIASCDLLNQELKQTARQRLLLDIQNYVLGALEEHNITEVFKPAVHVGAKQELKQYQRLQKNDETPALDRIQWDNMNGQFSQEGLMRLSPEGEIAVPHDGIYFVFSQVNFETQIGQNMHFTQYLYKRTASYPRPVMLAKAVVTPCVSVRSDVQLYSNHQGALFRLEKGDRLSLYVLNISAVRFPQESTYFGAFMIN
;
A
#
# COMPACT_ATOMS: atom_id res chain seq x y z
N MET A 1 -14.13 107.68 24.27
CA MET A 1 -14.98 106.47 24.39
C MET A 1 -14.42 105.41 23.47
N THR A 2 -13.95 104.36 24.10
CA THR A 2 -13.15 103.27 23.54
C THR A 2 -13.98 102.30 22.71
N SER A 3 -13.31 101.76 21.68
CA SER A 3 -13.66 100.67 20.77
C SER A 3 -14.39 99.49 21.39
N ASN A 4 -15.20 98.78 20.58
CA ASN A 4 -15.28 97.31 20.57
C ASN A 4 -16.03 96.82 19.31
N LEU A 5 -15.27 96.33 18.33
CA LEU A 5 -15.73 95.51 17.20
C LEU A 5 -15.43 94.05 17.56
N PRO A 6 -16.39 93.12 17.55
CA PRO A 6 -16.08 91.71 17.78
C PRO A 6 -15.63 91.07 16.47
N ILE A 7 -14.34 90.69 16.42
CA ILE A 7 -13.80 89.77 15.42
C ILE A 7 -13.89 88.36 16.04
N SER A 8 -14.75 87.50 15.49
CA SER A 8 -14.72 86.07 15.80
C SER A 8 -13.82 85.35 14.78
N PRO A 9 -12.80 84.58 15.20
CA PRO A 9 -12.12 83.67 14.29
C PRO A 9 -13.00 82.43 14.08
N ASN A 10 -13.49 82.26 12.86
CA ASN A 10 -14.18 81.04 12.46
C ASN A 10 -13.12 79.96 12.17
N TYR A 11 -12.80 79.14 13.16
CA TYR A 11 -12.02 77.92 12.93
C TYR A 11 -12.99 76.82 12.48
N SER A 12 -12.93 76.47 11.20
CA SER A 12 -13.50 75.22 10.70
C SER A 12 -12.64 74.05 11.21
N GLN A 13 -13.22 73.22 12.07
CA GLN A 13 -12.69 71.88 12.35
C GLN A 13 -12.62 71.11 11.03
N LEU A 14 -11.44 70.63 10.67
CA LEU A 14 -11.29 69.64 9.60
C LEU A 14 -12.03 68.38 10.04
N ASP A 15 -13.15 68.09 9.39
CA ASP A 15 -13.81 66.80 9.48
C ASP A 15 -12.83 65.73 8.99
N GLU A 16 -12.33 64.93 9.92
CA GLU A 16 -11.51 63.77 9.64
C GLU A 16 -12.34 62.80 8.79
N ASN A 17 -11.93 62.63 7.54
CA ASN A 17 -12.70 62.00 6.48
C ASN A 17 -12.87 60.48 6.76
N LYS A 18 -13.88 60.13 7.55
CA LYS A 18 -14.19 58.76 8.04
C LYS A 18 -14.40 57.73 6.91
N SER A 19 -14.65 58.22 5.69
CA SER A 19 -14.79 57.42 4.46
C SER A 19 -13.46 56.83 3.98
N GLU A 20 -12.39 57.60 4.04
CA GLU A 20 -11.05 57.23 3.55
C GLU A 20 -10.41 56.16 4.45
N ASN A 21 -10.66 56.25 5.76
CA ASN A 21 -10.19 55.31 6.78
C ASN A 21 -10.85 53.91 6.67
N LYS A 22 -12.12 53.83 6.23
CA LYS A 22 -12.80 52.54 6.04
C LYS A 22 -12.25 51.73 4.87
N ASN A 23 -11.93 52.40 3.76
CA ASN A 23 -11.34 51.75 2.59
C ASN A 23 -9.91 51.25 2.90
N ALA A 24 -9.09 52.09 3.56
CA ALA A 24 -7.75 51.72 4.00
C ALA A 24 -7.76 50.50 4.96
N LYS A 25 -8.74 50.44 5.88
CA LYS A 25 -8.90 49.32 6.81
C LYS A 25 -9.33 48.03 6.11
N GLY A 26 -10.23 48.09 5.13
CA GLY A 26 -10.63 46.93 4.33
C GLY A 26 -9.48 46.36 3.50
N GLN A 27 -8.68 47.25 2.92
CA GLN A 27 -7.50 46.86 2.12
C GLN A 27 -6.41 46.22 3.00
N TYR A 28 -6.19 46.76 4.20
CA TYR A 28 -5.27 46.16 5.19
C TYR A 28 -5.70 44.76 5.63
N ILE A 29 -7.00 44.55 5.87
CA ILE A 29 -7.55 43.22 6.21
C ILE A 29 -7.36 42.24 5.04
N PHE A 30 -7.59 42.68 3.81
CA PHE A 30 -7.35 41.85 2.63
C PHE A 30 -5.88 41.42 2.49
N PHE A 31 -4.94 42.34 2.69
CA PHE A 31 -3.51 42.02 2.69
C PHE A 31 -3.11 41.07 3.81
N LEU A 32 -3.68 41.21 5.02
CA LEU A 32 -3.45 40.27 6.12
C LEU A 32 -3.94 38.86 5.79
N ILE A 33 -5.12 38.73 5.18
CA ILE A 33 -5.65 37.43 4.75
C ILE A 33 -4.76 36.81 3.68
N LEU A 34 -4.31 37.60 2.70
CA LEU A 34 -3.42 37.12 1.63
C LEU A 34 -2.08 36.62 2.18
N ILE A 35 -1.49 37.35 3.15
CA ILE A 35 -0.24 36.95 3.82
C ILE A 35 -0.45 35.65 4.61
N LEU A 36 -1.58 35.49 5.30
CA LEU A 36 -1.89 34.25 6.02
C LEU A 36 -2.03 33.06 5.06
N LEU A 37 -2.72 33.23 3.93
CA LEU A 37 -2.87 32.17 2.93
C LEU A 37 -1.52 31.76 2.33
N LEU A 38 -0.71 32.73 1.90
CA LEU A 38 0.64 32.46 1.37
C LEU A 38 1.55 31.84 2.43
N GLY A 39 1.43 32.28 3.68
CA GLY A 39 2.14 31.69 4.83
C GLY A 39 1.75 30.22 5.07
N THR A 40 0.47 29.88 4.95
CA THR A 40 0.03 28.48 5.09
C THR A 40 0.52 27.60 3.95
N GLU A 41 0.47 28.07 2.70
CA GLU A 41 0.94 27.30 1.55
C GLU A 41 2.45 27.05 1.62
N THR A 42 3.22 28.07 1.99
CA THR A 42 4.68 27.95 2.18
C THR A 42 5.02 27.01 3.34
N PHE A 43 4.26 27.02 4.43
CA PHE A 43 4.46 26.10 5.54
C PHE A 43 4.12 24.65 5.17
N ILE A 44 3.00 24.44 4.46
CA ILE A 44 2.58 23.10 3.99
C ILE A 44 3.62 22.55 3.00
N THR A 45 4.06 23.36 2.04
CA THR A 45 5.07 22.94 1.06
C THR A 45 6.41 22.64 1.72
N ALA A 46 6.84 23.43 2.71
CA ALA A 46 8.05 23.15 3.49
C ALA A 46 7.93 21.84 4.28
N PHE A 47 6.77 21.57 4.89
CA PHE A 47 6.52 20.32 5.60
C PHE A 47 6.56 19.12 4.66
N LEU A 48 5.91 19.20 3.50
CA LEU A 48 5.93 18.15 2.47
C LEU A 48 7.35 17.91 1.93
N LEU A 49 8.13 18.97 1.71
CA LEU A 49 9.52 18.86 1.27
C LEU A 49 10.41 18.25 2.34
N TYR A 50 10.17 18.57 3.62
CA TYR A 50 10.90 17.96 4.73
C TYR A 50 10.59 16.46 4.84
N ASP A 51 9.31 16.09 4.83
CA ASP A 51 8.87 14.69 4.90
C ASP A 51 9.42 13.88 3.71
N PHE A 52 9.37 14.45 2.50
CA PHE A 52 9.97 13.86 1.31
C PHE A 52 11.49 13.73 1.41
N SER A 53 12.18 14.74 1.95
CA SER A 53 13.62 14.70 2.17
C SER A 53 14.02 13.64 3.19
N GLU A 54 13.24 13.50 4.27
CA GLU A 54 13.44 12.47 5.28
C GLU A 54 13.24 11.07 4.68
N ASP A 55 12.21 10.89 3.85
CA ASP A 55 11.93 9.63 3.17
C ASP A 55 13.02 9.25 2.15
N ILE A 56 13.56 10.22 1.41
CA ILE A 56 14.75 10.03 0.56
C ILE A 56 15.96 9.59 1.39
N HIS A 57 16.20 10.23 2.54
CA HIS A 57 17.32 9.89 3.41
C HIS A 57 17.19 8.47 3.98
N ARG A 58 16.00 8.09 4.47
CA ARG A 58 15.71 6.72 4.92
C ARG A 58 15.87 5.70 3.81
N THR A 59 15.44 6.02 2.59
CA THR A 59 15.61 5.15 1.41
C THR A 59 17.08 4.98 1.05
N ARG A 60 17.89 6.05 1.17
CA ARG A 60 19.33 6.04 0.91
C ARG A 60 20.12 5.26 1.95
N GLU A 61 19.74 5.36 3.23
CA GLU A 61 20.35 4.58 4.31
C GLU A 61 19.97 3.10 4.20
N SER A 62 18.71 2.79 3.89
CA SER A 62 18.25 1.42 3.62
C SER A 62 18.95 0.80 2.40
N GLY A 63 19.28 1.60 1.39
CA GLY A 63 20.06 1.17 0.23
C GLY A 63 21.55 0.93 0.52
N ARG A 64 22.07 1.40 1.65
CA ARG A 64 23.48 1.24 2.06
C ARG A 64 23.72 -0.01 2.90
N ASP A 65 22.70 -0.48 3.61
CA ASP A 65 22.85 -1.52 4.65
C ASP A 65 22.30 -2.92 4.27
N GLY A 66 21.70 -3.11 3.09
CA GLY A 66 21.47 -4.47 2.59
C GLY A 66 20.43 -4.65 1.49
N GLY A 67 20.83 -5.38 0.43
CA GLY A 67 19.94 -6.25 -0.33
C GLY A 67 19.46 -5.79 -1.71
N TYR A 68 19.62 -4.50 -2.06
CA TYR A 68 19.19 -4.00 -3.37
C TYR A 68 20.36 -3.37 -4.12
N PRO A 69 20.71 -3.85 -5.33
CA PRO A 69 21.81 -3.28 -6.10
C PRO A 69 21.34 -1.97 -6.78
N ILE A 70 21.16 -0.92 -5.98
CA ILE A 70 20.77 0.43 -6.44
C ILE A 70 21.81 1.01 -7.43
N HIS A 71 23.05 0.51 -7.41
CA HIS A 71 24.07 0.84 -8.40
C HIS A 71 23.64 0.49 -9.84
N CYS A 72 22.77 -0.51 -10.03
CA CYS A 72 22.22 -0.86 -11.35
C CYS A 72 21.21 0.18 -11.89
N LEU A 73 20.68 1.07 -11.05
CA LEU A 73 19.76 2.14 -11.43
C LEU A 73 20.48 3.43 -11.84
N SER A 74 21.75 3.57 -11.45
CA SER A 74 22.61 4.72 -11.75
C SER A 74 23.51 4.38 -12.93
N THR A 75 22.94 4.27 -14.12
CA THR A 75 23.74 4.11 -15.33
C THR A 75 24.36 5.45 -15.73
N ASP A 76 25.56 5.73 -15.22
CA ASP A 76 26.55 6.53 -15.95
C ASP A 76 27.58 5.52 -16.48
N VAL A 77 27.44 5.17 -17.75
CA VAL A 77 28.20 4.10 -18.42
C VAL A 77 29.62 4.60 -18.70
N THR A 78 30.51 4.56 -17.71
CA THR A 78 31.97 4.66 -17.95
C THR A 78 32.75 4.14 -16.75
N LEU A 79 32.82 2.82 -16.55
CA LEU A 79 33.99 2.12 -15.98
C LEU A 79 33.77 0.60 -16.06
N PRO A 80 34.81 -0.20 -16.34
CA PRO A 80 34.67 -1.64 -16.48
C PRO A 80 34.57 -2.29 -15.09
N ALA A 81 33.38 -2.71 -14.71
CA ALA A 81 33.14 -3.52 -13.51
C ALA A 81 33.06 -5.01 -13.90
N ASP A 82 33.60 -5.87 -13.03
CA ASP A 82 33.71 -7.32 -13.21
C ASP A 82 32.44 -7.98 -13.79
N GLN A 83 32.65 -8.95 -14.69
CA GLN A 83 31.60 -9.68 -15.43
C GLN A 83 30.50 -10.32 -14.56
N ALA A 84 30.76 -10.54 -13.26
CA ALA A 84 29.76 -11.06 -12.32
C ALA A 84 28.70 -10.02 -11.88
N GLY A 85 29.04 -8.72 -11.88
CA GLY A 85 28.11 -7.64 -11.52
C GLY A 85 27.11 -7.31 -12.64
N ILE A 86 27.54 -7.44 -13.90
CA ILE A 86 26.74 -7.10 -15.09
C ILE A 86 25.57 -8.07 -15.26
N ALA A 87 25.80 -9.38 -15.12
CA ALA A 87 24.74 -10.39 -15.21
C ALA A 87 23.66 -10.25 -14.11
N SER A 88 24.05 -9.75 -12.94
CA SER A 88 23.14 -9.49 -11.81
C SER A 88 22.30 -8.23 -12.06
N CYS A 89 22.89 -7.17 -12.62
CA CYS A 89 22.16 -5.96 -13.00
C CYS A 89 21.20 -6.19 -14.18
N ASP A 90 21.59 -6.99 -15.18
CA ASP A 90 20.73 -7.32 -16.32
C ASP A 90 19.50 -8.12 -15.86
N LEU A 91 19.68 -9.09 -14.95
CA LEU A 91 18.58 -9.84 -14.34
C LEU A 91 17.65 -8.91 -13.53
N LEU A 92 18.22 -8.02 -12.71
CA LEU A 92 17.44 -7.02 -11.96
C LEU A 92 16.66 -6.10 -12.90
N ASN A 93 17.30 -5.57 -13.94
CA ASN A 93 16.66 -4.68 -14.90
C ASN A 93 15.54 -5.39 -15.68
N GLN A 94 15.74 -6.66 -16.02
CA GLN A 94 14.72 -7.49 -16.65
C GLN A 94 13.54 -7.73 -15.70
N GLU A 95 13.78 -8.06 -14.44
CA GLU A 95 12.74 -8.20 -13.41
C GLU A 95 12.01 -6.88 -13.16
N LEU A 96 12.72 -5.75 -13.10
CA LEU A 96 12.12 -4.42 -12.94
C LEU A 96 11.25 -4.06 -14.14
N LYS A 97 11.73 -4.29 -15.36
CA LYS A 97 10.96 -4.03 -16.59
C LYS A 97 9.73 -4.92 -16.68
N GLN A 98 9.85 -6.18 -16.28
CA GLN A 98 8.72 -7.11 -16.22
C GLN A 98 7.72 -6.68 -15.15
N THR A 99 8.19 -6.32 -13.95
CA THR A 99 7.34 -5.83 -12.85
C THR A 99 6.64 -4.52 -13.20
N ALA A 100 7.32 -3.58 -13.87
CA ALA A 100 6.74 -2.30 -14.29
C ALA A 100 5.68 -2.50 -15.39
N ARG A 101 5.94 -3.36 -16.38
CA ARG A 101 4.94 -3.74 -17.38
C ARG A 101 3.74 -4.42 -16.74
N GLN A 102 3.97 -5.32 -15.80
CA GLN A 102 2.90 -5.99 -15.05
C GLN A 102 2.05 -4.98 -14.29
N ARG A 103 2.71 -4.04 -13.59
CA ARG A 103 2.03 -3.00 -12.84
C ARG A 103 1.15 -2.12 -13.71
N LEU A 104 1.69 -1.66 -14.84
CA LEU A 104 0.94 -0.87 -15.81
C LEU A 104 -0.28 -1.62 -16.35
N LEU A 105 -0.14 -2.91 -16.65
CA LEU A 105 -1.26 -3.71 -17.17
C LEU A 105 -2.39 -3.85 -16.15
N LEU A 106 -2.04 -4.05 -14.87
CA LEU A 106 -3.01 -4.08 -13.77
C LEU A 106 -3.67 -2.73 -13.56
N ASP A 107 -2.92 -1.64 -13.62
CA ASP A 107 -3.47 -0.30 -13.45
C ASP A 107 -4.44 0.04 -14.61
N ILE A 108 -4.12 -0.36 -15.85
CA ILE A 108 -5.03 -0.27 -17.00
C ILE A 108 -6.28 -1.14 -16.80
N GLN A 109 -6.10 -2.40 -16.40
CA GLN A 109 -7.21 -3.31 -16.16
C GLN A 109 -8.14 -2.76 -15.06
N ASN A 110 -7.56 -2.31 -13.94
CA ASN A 110 -8.30 -1.70 -12.83
C ASN A 110 -9.02 -0.42 -13.26
N TYR A 111 -8.40 0.41 -14.10
CA TYR A 111 -9.01 1.62 -14.62
C TYR A 111 -10.23 1.30 -15.51
N VAL A 112 -10.08 0.40 -16.48
CA VAL A 112 -11.17 -0.02 -17.37
C VAL A 112 -12.31 -0.61 -16.54
N LEU A 113 -11.98 -1.45 -15.56
CA LEU A 113 -12.96 -2.11 -14.73
C LEU A 113 -13.72 -1.13 -13.81
N GLY A 114 -13.02 -0.10 -13.28
CA GLY A 114 -13.66 1.00 -12.55
C GLY A 114 -14.59 1.82 -13.43
N ALA A 115 -14.19 2.12 -14.66
CA ALA A 115 -15.08 2.79 -15.63
C ALA A 115 -16.33 1.94 -15.96
N LEU A 116 -16.22 0.61 -15.95
CA LEU A 116 -17.38 -0.29 -16.15
C LEU A 116 -18.31 -0.33 -14.92
N GLU A 117 -17.77 -0.19 -13.70
CA GLU A 117 -18.57 -0.06 -12.47
C GLU A 117 -19.44 1.20 -12.51
N GLU A 118 -18.91 2.33 -12.95
CA GLU A 118 -19.66 3.60 -13.10
C GLU A 118 -20.86 3.49 -14.05
N HIS A 119 -20.81 2.53 -14.98
CA HIS A 119 -21.86 2.29 -15.97
C HIS A 119 -22.79 1.12 -15.60
N ASN A 120 -22.69 0.54 -14.39
CA ASN A 120 -23.47 -0.62 -13.91
C ASN A 120 -23.42 -1.86 -14.83
N ILE A 121 -22.35 -2.02 -15.63
CA ILE A 121 -22.21 -3.16 -16.56
C ILE A 121 -21.83 -4.46 -15.79
N THR A 122 -21.50 -4.35 -14.50
CA THR A 122 -20.89 -5.39 -13.69
C THR A 122 -21.86 -6.29 -12.94
N GLU A 123 -23.16 -5.96 -12.87
CA GLU A 123 -24.20 -6.83 -12.26
C GLU A 123 -24.30 -8.22 -12.93
N VAL A 124 -23.76 -8.37 -14.14
CA VAL A 124 -23.74 -9.63 -14.90
C VAL A 124 -22.74 -10.63 -14.32
N PHE A 125 -21.71 -10.19 -13.60
CA PHE A 125 -20.61 -11.06 -13.16
C PHE A 125 -20.60 -11.20 -11.64
N LYS A 126 -20.68 -12.44 -11.14
CA LYS A 126 -20.55 -12.72 -9.71
C LYS A 126 -19.11 -12.46 -9.25
N PRO A 127 -18.88 -11.67 -8.20
CA PRO A 127 -17.54 -11.42 -7.68
C PRO A 127 -16.82 -12.72 -7.31
N ALA A 128 -15.66 -12.95 -7.92
CA ALA A 128 -14.81 -14.09 -7.62
C ALA A 128 -13.35 -13.78 -7.90
N VAL A 129 -12.45 -14.37 -7.13
CA VAL A 129 -11.02 -14.27 -7.34
C VAL A 129 -10.34 -15.56 -6.92
N HIS A 130 -9.38 -15.99 -7.72
CA HIS A 130 -8.43 -17.04 -7.40
C HIS A 130 -7.04 -16.53 -7.75
N VAL A 131 -6.11 -16.61 -6.80
CA VAL A 131 -4.75 -16.13 -6.97
C VAL A 131 -3.75 -17.20 -6.51
N GLY A 132 -2.85 -17.57 -7.41
CA GLY A 132 -1.68 -18.39 -7.10
C GLY A 132 -0.60 -17.57 -6.41
N ALA A 133 0.23 -18.23 -5.61
CA ALA A 133 1.38 -17.56 -5.00
C ALA A 133 2.39 -17.11 -6.08
N LYS A 134 3.00 -15.94 -5.89
CA LYS A 134 3.99 -15.41 -6.83
C LYS A 134 5.21 -16.34 -6.87
N GLN A 135 5.53 -16.88 -8.05
CA GLN A 135 6.67 -17.78 -8.25
C GLN A 135 7.98 -17.02 -7.96
N GLU A 136 8.53 -17.28 -6.77
CA GLU A 136 9.90 -16.99 -6.31
C GLU A 136 10.30 -15.55 -5.92
N LEU A 137 9.52 -14.51 -6.20
CA LEU A 137 9.81 -13.14 -5.74
C LEU A 137 9.28 -12.84 -4.32
N LYS A 138 10.00 -13.37 -3.32
CA LYS A 138 10.25 -12.72 -2.00
C LYS A 138 11.19 -13.51 -1.08
N GLN A 139 12.01 -14.44 -1.60
CA GLN A 139 12.88 -15.36 -0.82
C GLN A 139 13.70 -14.69 0.33
N TYR A 140 13.86 -13.36 0.35
CA TYR A 140 14.67 -12.60 1.29
C TYR A 140 14.04 -11.39 2.01
N GLN A 141 12.73 -11.12 1.95
CA GLN A 141 12.21 -9.99 2.75
C GLN A 141 12.29 -10.18 4.28
N ARG A 142 12.77 -11.34 4.74
CA ARG A 142 13.11 -11.63 6.14
C ARG A 142 14.35 -10.88 6.66
N LEU A 143 15.17 -10.21 5.84
CA LEU A 143 16.37 -9.54 6.36
C LEU A 143 16.13 -8.18 7.07
N GLN A 144 14.89 -7.68 7.17
CA GLN A 144 14.64 -6.32 7.70
C GLN A 144 13.82 -6.22 8.99
N LYS A 145 13.50 -7.34 9.67
CA LYS A 145 12.79 -7.25 10.96
C LYS A 145 13.61 -7.83 12.10
N ASN A 146 14.50 -7.00 12.64
CA ASN A 146 15.13 -7.17 13.95
C ASN A 146 14.10 -6.90 15.05
N ASP A 147 13.10 -7.77 15.20
CA ASP A 147 12.15 -7.66 16.29
C ASP A 147 11.95 -9.05 16.89
N GLU A 148 12.20 -9.20 18.20
CA GLU A 148 12.22 -10.47 18.95
C GLU A 148 10.84 -11.16 19.07
N THR A 149 9.83 -10.65 18.36
CA THR A 149 8.51 -11.27 18.25
C THR A 149 8.38 -11.97 16.89
N PRO A 150 7.89 -13.21 16.81
CA PRO A 150 7.64 -13.85 15.53
C PRO A 150 6.53 -13.09 14.79
N ALA A 151 6.93 -12.12 13.98
CA ALA A 151 6.05 -11.34 13.15
C ALA A 151 5.39 -12.26 12.12
N LEU A 152 4.06 -12.23 12.04
CA LEU A 152 3.33 -12.95 11.02
C LEU A 152 3.76 -12.45 9.63
N ASP A 153 4.17 -13.38 8.77
CA ASP A 153 4.64 -13.08 7.41
C ASP A 153 3.45 -13.07 6.44
N ARG A 154 3.23 -11.96 5.72
CA ARG A 154 2.15 -11.87 4.72
C ARG A 154 2.57 -12.54 3.41
N ILE A 155 1.74 -13.45 2.90
CA ILE A 155 1.95 -14.06 1.58
C ILE A 155 1.62 -13.04 0.49
N GLN A 156 2.45 -13.00 -0.56
CA GLN A 156 2.18 -12.23 -1.78
C GLN A 156 1.67 -13.11 -2.91
N TRP A 157 0.71 -12.55 -3.64
CA TRP A 157 -0.02 -13.24 -4.68
C TRP A 157 0.39 -12.76 -6.06
N ASP A 158 0.45 -13.68 -7.02
CA ASP A 158 0.53 -13.33 -8.43
C ASP A 158 -0.81 -12.78 -8.89
N ASN A 159 -0.78 -11.88 -9.87
CA ASN A 159 -1.93 -11.20 -10.40
C ASN A 159 -1.97 -11.20 -11.94
N MET A 160 -1.05 -11.92 -12.59
CA MET A 160 -0.99 -11.98 -14.05
C MET A 160 -0.51 -13.32 -14.61
N ASN A 161 0.23 -14.12 -13.84
CA ASN A 161 0.72 -15.41 -14.33
C ASN A 161 0.06 -16.57 -13.59
N GLY A 162 0.02 -17.73 -14.25
CA GLY A 162 -0.37 -18.98 -13.60
C GLY A 162 -1.86 -19.18 -13.39
N GLN A 163 -2.19 -19.79 -12.24
CA GLN A 163 -3.56 -19.94 -11.74
C GLN A 163 -4.05 -18.61 -11.17
N PHE A 164 -4.49 -17.71 -12.05
CA PHE A 164 -5.06 -16.43 -11.69
C PHE A 164 -6.40 -16.23 -12.40
N SER A 165 -7.43 -15.88 -11.66
CA SER A 165 -8.75 -15.50 -12.19
C SER A 165 -9.37 -14.40 -11.34
N GLN A 166 -10.01 -13.43 -11.99
CA GLN A 166 -10.74 -12.32 -11.36
C GLN A 166 -12.03 -12.05 -12.13
N GLU A 167 -13.14 -11.98 -11.41
CA GLU A 167 -14.49 -11.75 -11.93
C GLU A 167 -15.25 -10.80 -11.01
N GLY A 168 -16.23 -10.08 -11.57
CA GLY A 168 -17.15 -9.24 -10.81
C GLY A 168 -16.47 -8.22 -9.90
N LEU A 169 -15.44 -7.52 -10.39
CA LEU A 169 -14.68 -6.48 -9.67
C LEU A 169 -13.86 -6.95 -8.46
N MET A 170 -13.84 -8.24 -8.16
CA MET A 170 -13.06 -8.76 -7.04
C MET A 170 -11.59 -8.89 -7.44
N ARG A 171 -10.73 -8.05 -6.86
CA ARG A 171 -9.37 -7.81 -7.36
C ARG A 171 -8.31 -7.78 -6.28
N LEU A 172 -7.07 -8.01 -6.67
CA LEU A 172 -5.92 -7.75 -5.82
C LEU A 172 -5.61 -6.25 -5.79
N SER A 173 -5.44 -5.72 -4.58
CA SER A 173 -4.99 -4.37 -4.33
C SER A 173 -3.51 -4.22 -4.67
N PRO A 174 -3.02 -2.99 -4.85
CA PRO A 174 -1.59 -2.70 -4.99
C PRO A 174 -0.71 -3.32 -3.90
N GLU A 175 -1.26 -3.47 -2.69
CA GLU A 175 -0.57 -4.00 -1.50
C GLU A 175 -0.63 -5.53 -1.38
N GLY A 176 -1.31 -6.20 -2.32
CA GLY A 176 -1.47 -7.66 -2.37
C GLY A 176 -2.63 -8.21 -1.53
N GLU A 177 -3.66 -7.40 -1.26
CA GLU A 177 -4.87 -7.82 -0.54
C GLU A 177 -6.02 -8.05 -1.53
N ILE A 178 -6.92 -8.99 -1.25
CA ILE A 178 -8.15 -9.15 -2.06
C ILE A 178 -9.16 -8.07 -1.62
N ALA A 179 -9.55 -7.19 -2.54
CA ALA A 179 -10.56 -6.17 -2.30
C ALA A 179 -11.97 -6.68 -2.63
N VAL A 180 -12.88 -6.48 -1.68
CA VAL A 180 -14.29 -6.86 -1.80
C VAL A 180 -15.06 -5.76 -2.52
N PRO A 181 -15.73 -6.05 -3.65
CA PRO A 181 -16.41 -5.03 -4.44
C PRO A 181 -17.85 -4.73 -4.00
N HIS A 182 -18.53 -5.69 -3.38
CA HIS A 182 -19.94 -5.60 -3.01
C HIS A 182 -20.19 -6.17 -1.61
N ASP A 183 -21.24 -5.69 -0.96
CA ASP A 183 -21.70 -6.26 0.30
C ASP A 183 -22.30 -7.64 0.02
N GLY A 184 -21.93 -8.64 0.81
CA GLY A 184 -22.41 -10.00 0.54
C GLY A 184 -21.86 -11.08 1.44
N ILE A 185 -22.26 -12.31 1.16
CA ILE A 185 -21.66 -13.49 1.79
C ILE A 185 -20.66 -14.11 0.81
N TYR A 186 -19.42 -14.20 1.27
CA TYR A 186 -18.30 -14.72 0.48
C TYR A 186 -17.82 -16.03 1.08
N PHE A 187 -17.63 -17.05 0.25
CA PHE A 187 -16.81 -18.20 0.61
C PHE A 187 -15.36 -17.84 0.35
N VAL A 188 -14.57 -17.75 1.43
CA VAL A 188 -13.13 -17.42 1.38
C VAL A 188 -12.35 -18.69 1.66
N PHE A 189 -11.38 -19.02 0.81
CA PHE A 189 -10.61 -20.27 0.89
C PHE A 189 -9.13 -20.04 0.64
N SER A 190 -8.28 -20.84 1.29
CA SER A 190 -6.83 -20.83 1.06
C SER A 190 -6.23 -22.22 1.20
N GLN A 191 -5.15 -22.44 0.44
CA GLN A 191 -4.25 -23.57 0.63
C GLN A 191 -2.83 -23.06 0.71
N VAL A 192 -2.08 -23.51 1.70
CA VAL A 192 -0.65 -23.25 1.84
C VAL A 192 0.07 -24.58 2.01
N ASN A 193 0.98 -24.88 1.09
CA ASN A 193 1.84 -26.04 1.19
C ASN A 193 3.14 -25.66 1.87
N PHE A 194 3.53 -26.46 2.86
CA PHE A 194 4.74 -26.28 3.65
C PHE A 194 5.72 -27.43 3.41
N GLU A 195 7.01 -27.12 3.53
CA GLU A 195 8.12 -28.05 3.44
C GLU A 195 9.03 -27.87 4.66
N THR A 196 9.48 -28.98 5.24
CA THR A 196 10.41 -28.96 6.37
C THR A 196 11.38 -30.13 6.31
N GLN A 197 12.54 -29.95 6.95
CA GLN A 197 13.59 -30.96 7.09
C GLN A 197 13.52 -31.62 8.48
N ILE A 198 14.12 -32.80 8.62
CA ILE A 198 14.16 -33.56 9.89
C ILE A 198 14.69 -32.69 11.04
N GLY A 199 14.04 -32.79 12.21
CA GLY A 199 14.51 -32.16 13.45
C GLY A 199 14.02 -30.73 13.68
N GLN A 200 13.26 -30.15 12.74
CA GLN A 200 12.60 -28.86 12.94
C GLN A 200 11.17 -29.06 13.45
N ASN A 201 10.94 -28.79 14.74
CA ASN A 201 9.59 -28.67 15.27
C ASN A 201 9.03 -27.28 14.92
N MET A 202 8.22 -27.22 13.86
CA MET A 202 7.55 -25.99 13.43
C MET A 202 6.04 -26.21 13.34
N HIS A 203 5.27 -25.23 13.83
CA HIS A 203 3.83 -25.19 13.61
C HIS A 203 3.54 -24.54 12.25
N PHE A 204 2.95 -25.28 11.32
CA PHE A 204 2.55 -24.74 10.02
C PHE A 204 1.19 -24.08 10.15
N THR A 205 1.23 -22.78 10.41
CA THR A 205 0.02 -22.00 10.69
C THR A 205 -0.22 -20.96 9.62
N GLN A 206 -1.45 -20.89 9.13
CA GLN A 206 -1.96 -19.79 8.32
C GLN A 206 -3.08 -19.03 9.06
N TYR A 207 -3.16 -17.74 8.80
CA TYR A 207 -4.10 -16.81 9.40
C TYR A 207 -4.78 -15.98 8.32
N LEU A 208 -6.11 -15.98 8.31
CA LEU A 208 -6.92 -15.13 7.45
C LEU A 208 -7.28 -13.85 8.21
N TYR A 209 -6.96 -12.71 7.61
CA TYR A 209 -7.26 -11.39 8.17
C TYR A 209 -8.14 -10.56 7.24
N LYS A 210 -8.96 -9.71 7.86
CA LYS A 210 -9.77 -8.68 7.21
C LYS A 210 -9.35 -7.31 7.70
N ARG A 211 -9.13 -6.39 6.77
CA ARG A 211 -8.99 -4.96 7.05
C ARG A 211 -10.21 -4.25 6.50
N THR A 212 -10.79 -3.36 7.29
CA THR A 212 -11.94 -2.54 6.89
C THR A 212 -11.55 -1.07 6.97
N ALA A 213 -12.18 -0.21 6.15
CA ALA A 213 -11.93 1.22 6.19
C ALA A 213 -12.37 1.86 7.52
N SER A 214 -13.36 1.27 8.18
CA SER A 214 -13.93 1.75 9.44
C SER A 214 -13.06 1.47 10.68
N TYR A 215 -12.06 0.58 10.56
CA TYR A 215 -11.26 0.14 11.69
C TYR A 215 -9.77 -0.02 11.33
N PRO A 216 -8.85 0.72 11.99
CA PRO A 216 -7.45 0.78 11.58
C PRO A 216 -6.64 -0.50 11.84
N ARG A 217 -7.13 -1.43 12.68
CA ARG A 217 -6.42 -2.69 12.97
C ARG A 217 -7.05 -3.86 12.22
N PRO A 218 -6.26 -4.73 11.56
CA PRO A 218 -6.78 -5.95 10.94
C PRO A 218 -7.46 -6.88 11.96
N VAL A 219 -8.58 -7.49 11.58
CA VAL A 219 -9.35 -8.45 12.37
C VAL A 219 -9.08 -9.86 11.83
N MET A 220 -8.74 -10.80 12.71
CA MET A 220 -8.55 -12.21 12.32
C MET A 220 -9.92 -12.86 12.09
N LEU A 221 -10.11 -13.45 10.92
CA LEU A 221 -11.32 -14.18 10.55
C LEU A 221 -11.20 -15.68 10.84
N ALA A 222 -10.04 -16.26 10.51
CA ALA A 222 -9.79 -17.69 10.68
C ALA A 222 -8.29 -17.99 10.89
N LYS A 223 -8.03 -19.14 11.50
CA LYS A 223 -6.69 -19.69 11.74
C LYS A 223 -6.75 -21.18 11.51
N ALA A 224 -5.79 -21.71 10.76
CA ALA A 224 -5.61 -23.14 10.58
C ALA A 224 -4.18 -23.55 10.91
N VAL A 225 -4.02 -24.60 11.72
CA VAL A 225 -2.73 -25.08 12.24
C VAL A 225 -2.54 -26.53 11.84
N VAL A 226 -1.39 -26.86 11.27
CA VAL A 226 -0.94 -28.23 11.08
C VAL A 226 0.26 -28.48 12.00
N THR A 227 0.14 -29.51 12.85
CA THR A 227 1.23 -30.02 13.68
C THR A 227 1.89 -31.20 12.98
N PRO A 228 3.18 -31.12 12.62
CA PRO A 228 3.85 -32.19 11.90
C PRO A 228 3.95 -33.48 12.71
N CYS A 229 3.77 -34.62 12.04
CA CYS A 229 4.14 -35.92 12.56
C CYS A 229 5.52 -36.27 12.01
N VAL A 230 6.57 -35.95 12.77
CA VAL A 230 7.95 -36.07 12.31
C VAL A 230 8.35 -37.54 12.16
N SER A 231 8.64 -37.96 10.93
CA SER A 231 9.25 -39.26 10.64
C SER A 231 10.77 -39.14 10.59
N VAL A 232 11.48 -40.06 11.26
CA VAL A 232 12.96 -40.15 11.24
C VAL A 232 13.49 -40.73 9.92
N ARG A 233 12.60 -41.17 9.01
CA ARG A 233 12.97 -41.92 7.80
C ARG A 233 12.93 -41.12 6.49
N SER A 234 12.53 -39.84 6.52
CA SER A 234 12.42 -39.00 5.33
C SER A 234 13.06 -37.64 5.58
N ASP A 235 14.06 -37.31 4.76
CA ASP A 235 14.84 -36.07 4.87
C ASP A 235 14.00 -34.81 4.63
N VAL A 236 12.95 -34.94 3.81
CA VAL A 236 12.00 -33.86 3.46
C VAL A 236 10.57 -34.32 3.78
N GLN A 237 9.78 -33.43 4.36
CA GLN A 237 8.37 -33.67 4.69
C GLN A 237 7.51 -32.52 4.16
N LEU A 238 6.36 -32.87 3.57
CA LEU A 238 5.43 -31.94 2.96
C LEU A 238 4.10 -31.94 3.72
N TYR A 239 3.55 -30.75 3.94
CA TYR A 239 2.33 -30.54 4.69
C TYR A 239 1.42 -29.57 3.96
N SER A 240 0.19 -29.98 3.66
CA SER A 240 -0.84 -29.10 3.10
C SER A 240 -1.74 -28.59 4.21
N ASN A 241 -1.88 -27.27 4.30
CA ASN A 241 -2.81 -26.62 5.20
C ASN A 241 -3.90 -25.94 4.36
N HIS A 242 -5.13 -26.42 4.47
CA HIS A 242 -6.28 -25.89 3.75
C HIS A 242 -7.32 -25.37 4.74
N GLN A 243 -7.94 -24.23 4.44
CA GLN A 243 -9.07 -23.71 5.18
C GLN A 243 -10.05 -23.01 4.25
N GLY A 244 -11.32 -22.99 4.63
CA GLY A 244 -12.34 -22.20 3.95
C GLY A 244 -13.58 -22.02 4.81
N ALA A 245 -14.21 -20.86 4.73
CA ALA A 245 -15.42 -20.53 5.48
C ALA A 245 -16.21 -19.40 4.80
N LEU A 246 -17.48 -19.28 5.20
CA LEU A 246 -18.36 -18.18 4.77
C LEU A 246 -18.18 -16.98 5.70
N PHE A 247 -17.98 -15.80 5.12
CA PHE A 247 -17.90 -14.53 5.84
C PHE A 247 -18.83 -13.51 5.21
N ARG A 248 -19.47 -12.71 6.07
CA ARG A 248 -20.15 -11.50 5.62
C ARG A 248 -19.10 -10.40 5.45
N LEU A 249 -18.96 -9.89 4.24
CA LEU A 249 -18.00 -8.86 3.88
C LEU A 249 -18.73 -7.66 3.30
N GLU A 250 -18.14 -6.49 3.51
CA GLU A 250 -18.65 -5.22 3.02
C GLU A 250 -17.76 -4.69 1.89
N LYS A 251 -18.33 -3.88 1.00
CA LYS A 251 -17.60 -3.18 -0.05
C LYS A 251 -16.42 -2.42 0.56
N GLY A 252 -15.24 -2.65 0.00
CA GLY A 252 -13.99 -2.05 0.45
C GLY A 252 -13.26 -2.81 1.55
N ASP A 253 -13.85 -3.88 2.11
CA ASP A 253 -13.10 -4.82 2.94
C ASP A 253 -11.94 -5.42 2.13
N ARG A 254 -10.82 -5.67 2.82
CA ARG A 254 -9.61 -6.21 2.23
C ARG A 254 -9.16 -7.47 2.97
N LEU A 255 -8.98 -8.55 2.23
CA LEU A 255 -8.57 -9.84 2.78
C LEU A 255 -7.08 -10.09 2.55
N SER A 256 -6.43 -10.66 3.56
CA SER A 256 -5.01 -10.99 3.52
C SER A 256 -4.73 -12.31 4.25
N LEU A 257 -3.70 -13.01 3.79
CA LEU A 257 -3.27 -14.28 4.37
C LEU A 257 -1.86 -14.15 4.92
N TYR A 258 -1.67 -14.62 6.14
CA TYR A 258 -0.40 -14.62 6.83
C TYR A 258 -0.01 -16.02 7.25
N VAL A 259 1.28 -16.25 7.41
CA VAL A 259 1.85 -17.49 7.94
C VAL A 259 2.81 -17.22 9.07
N LEU A 260 2.99 -18.20 9.95
CA LEU A 260 3.95 -18.09 11.05
C LEU A 260 5.41 -18.17 10.58
N ASN A 261 5.67 -18.91 9.50
CA ASN A 261 7.01 -19.04 8.92
C ASN A 261 6.94 -19.14 7.40
N ILE A 262 7.21 -18.03 6.70
CA ILE A 262 7.15 -18.00 5.24
C ILE A 262 8.27 -18.80 4.57
N SER A 263 9.42 -19.00 5.22
CA SER A 263 10.52 -19.80 4.67
C SER A 263 10.19 -21.28 4.56
N ALA A 264 9.17 -21.76 5.27
CA ALA A 264 8.68 -23.12 5.12
C ALA A 264 7.62 -23.25 4.02
N VAL A 265 7.15 -22.15 3.42
CA VAL A 265 6.08 -22.19 2.39
C VAL A 265 6.66 -22.53 1.02
N ARG A 266 5.99 -23.44 0.31
CA ARG A 266 6.23 -23.73 -1.09
C ARG A 266 5.39 -22.82 -1.98
N PHE A 267 6.06 -22.12 -2.89
CA PHE A 267 5.47 -21.15 -3.83
C PHE A 267 5.16 -21.62 -5.27
N PRO A 268 5.36 -22.89 -5.70
CA PRO A 268 4.79 -23.33 -6.98
C PRO A 268 3.29 -23.03 -7.01
N GLN A 269 2.80 -22.40 -8.08
CA GLN A 269 1.41 -21.91 -8.18
C GLN A 269 0.35 -23.02 -7.98
N GLU A 270 0.68 -24.25 -8.37
CA GLU A 270 -0.16 -25.45 -8.18
C GLU A 270 -0.35 -25.85 -6.70
N SER A 271 0.43 -25.27 -5.78
CA SER A 271 0.57 -25.75 -4.40
C SER A 271 0.02 -24.79 -3.34
N THR A 272 0.14 -23.48 -3.56
CA THR A 272 -0.28 -22.44 -2.61
C THR A 272 -1.11 -21.39 -3.32
N TYR A 273 -2.35 -21.19 -2.86
CA TYR A 273 -3.33 -20.31 -3.48
C TYR A 273 -4.30 -19.72 -2.45
N PHE A 274 -4.92 -18.61 -2.82
CA PHE A 274 -5.94 -17.91 -2.03
C PHE A 274 -7.06 -17.42 -2.94
N GLY A 275 -8.27 -17.38 -2.42
CA GLY A 275 -9.39 -16.93 -3.22
C GLY A 275 -10.65 -16.71 -2.42
N ALA A 276 -11.63 -16.13 -3.10
CA ALA A 276 -12.95 -15.92 -2.57
C ALA A 276 -13.96 -15.81 -3.71
N PHE A 277 -15.21 -16.17 -3.46
CA PHE A 277 -16.32 -15.88 -4.36
C PHE A 277 -17.59 -15.59 -3.60
N MET A 278 -18.42 -14.72 -4.17
CA MET A 278 -19.71 -14.31 -3.64
C MET A 278 -20.74 -15.41 -3.86
N ILE A 279 -21.49 -15.76 -2.81
CA ILE A 279 -22.59 -16.71 -2.88
C ILE A 279 -23.88 -16.00 -3.27
N ASN A 280 -24.16 -14.88 -2.59
CA ASN A 280 -25.35 -14.05 -2.77
C ASN A 280 -25.12 -12.61 -2.30
#